data_AF-A0A7S2R2C2-F1
#
_entry.id   AF-A0A7S2R2C2-F1
#
_cell.length_a   1.000
_cell.length_b   1.000
_cell.length_c   1.000
_cell.angle_alpha   90.00
_cell.angle_beta   90.00
_cell.angle_gamma   90.00
#
_symmetry.space_group_name_H-M   'P 1'
#
loop_
_entity.id
_entity.type
_entity.pdbx_description
1 polymer ?
#
loop_
_entity_poly.entity_id
_entity_poly.type
_entity_poly.pdbx_seq_one_letter_code
_entity_poly.pdbx_strand_id
1 'polypeptide(L)'
;MTAGVILNLSASKGLDISIAENDSGKKRTITIPLRYGGAYTVKGQTSYLWLHAKDSLRDANVGAPINDDDDGKIYKCSQEQAIQAIEIGVAAPTDFLVVTGISCWTSGGMQTEVSEGLFEVVPTDYVDRVWSALQTQEVLNHTNIMKHLALIKEAWKAGGNSEDNQNETNIPVTDGIGEGFDEDDESLVHNSDVKVSKLSDDALRSWVATFLLGAPTLGA
;
A
#
# COMPACT_ATOMS: atom_id res chain seq x y z
N MET A 1 14.69 14.39 -6.35
CA MET A 1 13.69 14.21 -5.29
C MET A 1 12.60 13.33 -5.88
N THR A 2 12.22 12.28 -5.17
CA THR A 2 11.12 11.40 -5.58
C THR A 2 10.00 11.53 -4.56
N ALA A 3 8.77 11.65 -5.03
CA ALA A 3 7.57 11.58 -4.18
C ALA A 3 6.85 10.27 -4.48
N GLY A 4 6.34 9.63 -3.43
CA GLY A 4 5.59 8.38 -3.55
C GLY A 4 4.56 8.27 -2.42
N VAL A 5 3.79 7.19 -2.45
CA VAL A 5 2.79 6.91 -1.44
C VAL A 5 2.88 5.47 -0.98
N ILE A 6 2.68 5.24 0.31
CA ILE A 6 2.49 3.91 0.87
C ILE A 6 1.03 3.50 0.67
N LEU A 7 0.80 2.31 0.11
CA LEU A 7 -0.55 1.86 -0.29
C LEU A 7 -1.17 0.82 0.65
N ASN A 8 -0.37 0.12 1.45
CA ASN A 8 -0.82 -1.00 2.28
C ASN A 8 -1.20 -0.60 3.71
N LEU A 9 -1.11 0.68 4.08
CA LEU A 9 -1.35 1.16 5.45
C LEU A 9 -2.73 1.83 5.59
N SER A 10 -3.77 1.05 5.88
CA SER A 10 -5.10 1.62 6.18
C SER A 10 -5.11 2.28 7.56
N ALA A 11 -5.68 3.48 7.63
CA ALA A 11 -5.88 4.19 8.89
C ALA A 11 -7.18 3.75 9.58
N SER A 12 -7.31 4.14 10.85
CA SER A 12 -8.57 3.97 11.62
C SER A 12 -9.70 4.89 11.16
N LYS A 13 -9.37 5.89 10.35
CA LYS A 13 -10.33 6.80 9.73
C LYS A 13 -10.64 6.32 8.32
N GLY A 14 -11.91 6.39 7.94
CA GLY A 14 -12.33 6.30 6.54
C GLY A 14 -12.72 7.67 5.98
N LEU A 15 -12.85 7.76 4.67
CA LEU A 15 -13.42 8.90 3.98
C LEU A 15 -14.89 8.62 3.68
N ASP A 16 -15.77 9.37 4.31
CA ASP A 16 -17.20 9.33 4.03
C ASP A 16 -17.51 10.13 2.76
N ILE A 17 -18.09 9.46 1.78
CA ILE A 17 -18.62 10.06 0.56
C ILE A 17 -20.13 9.89 0.49
N SER A 18 -20.80 10.88 -0.07
CA SER A 18 -22.25 10.85 -0.30
C SER A 18 -22.51 10.51 -1.75
N ILE A 19 -23.28 9.46 -1.98
CA ILE A 19 -23.62 8.92 -3.30
C ILE A 19 -25.14 8.95 -3.45
N ALA A 20 -25.62 9.43 -4.60
CA ALA A 20 -27.04 9.36 -4.93
C ALA A 20 -27.47 7.91 -5.19
N GLU A 21 -28.56 7.48 -4.57
CA GLU A 21 -29.30 6.29 -4.98
C GLU A 21 -30.17 6.66 -6.18
N ASN A 22 -29.95 5.95 -7.29
CA ASN A 22 -30.69 6.07 -8.56
C ASN A 22 -32.18 6.38 -8.35
N ASP A 23 -32.73 7.21 -9.24
CA ASP A 23 -34.15 7.62 -9.42
C ASP A 23 -34.94 8.11 -8.19
N SER A 24 -34.45 7.90 -6.96
CA SER A 24 -35.13 8.22 -5.71
C SER A 24 -34.71 9.57 -5.14
N GLY A 25 -33.59 10.13 -5.62
CA GLY A 25 -32.98 11.35 -5.09
C GLY A 25 -32.44 11.21 -3.66
N LYS A 26 -32.52 10.02 -3.05
CA LYS A 26 -31.94 9.75 -1.73
C LYS A 26 -30.43 9.67 -1.84
N LYS A 27 -29.74 10.18 -0.83
CA LYS A 27 -28.28 10.04 -0.72
C LYS A 27 -27.97 9.00 0.34
N ARG A 28 -27.05 8.09 0.02
CA ARG A 28 -26.43 7.18 0.98
C ARG A 28 -24.99 7.61 1.23
N THR A 29 -24.53 7.44 2.47
CA THR A 29 -23.13 7.66 2.83
C THR A 29 -22.40 6.33 2.76
N ILE A 30 -21.23 6.33 2.12
CA ILE A 30 -20.31 5.18 2.08
C ILE A 30 -18.98 5.63 2.65
N THR A 31 -18.36 4.78 3.46
CA THR A 31 -17.02 5.00 3.98
C THR A 31 -16.01 4.22 3.15
N ILE A 32 -15.04 4.91 2.56
CA ILE A 32 -13.90 4.29 1.86
C ILE A 32 -12.67 4.28 2.79
N PRO A 33 -11.91 3.18 2.90
CA PRO A 33 -10.70 3.15 3.73
C PRO A 33 -9.68 4.21 3.30
N LEU A 34 -9.30 5.07 4.23
CA LEU A 34 -8.25 6.06 4.01
C LEU A 34 -6.90 5.44 4.37
N ARG A 35 -5.90 5.60 3.50
CA ARG A 35 -4.56 5.07 3.69
C ARG A 35 -3.56 6.15 4.04
N TYR A 36 -2.59 5.81 4.88
CA TYR A 36 -1.46 6.65 5.18
C TYR A 36 -0.40 6.51 4.07
N GLY A 37 -0.25 7.55 3.26
CA GLY A 37 0.73 7.59 2.16
C GLY A 37 2.12 8.06 2.57
N GLY A 38 2.23 8.80 3.68
CA GLY A 38 3.49 9.29 4.23
C GLY A 38 3.33 10.54 5.09
N ALA A 39 4.44 11.01 5.67
CA ALA A 39 4.44 12.06 6.70
C ALA A 39 4.23 13.48 6.17
N TYR A 40 4.39 13.70 4.86
CA TYR A 40 4.31 15.03 4.27
C TYR A 40 2.91 15.29 3.73
N THR A 41 2.44 16.52 3.89
CA THR A 41 1.20 17.00 3.28
C THR A 41 1.50 18.16 2.34
N VAL A 42 0.72 18.26 1.26
CA VAL A 42 0.81 19.41 0.36
C VAL A 42 0.22 20.62 1.08
N LYS A 43 1.07 21.60 1.37
CA LYS A 43 0.70 22.78 2.17
C LYS A 43 -0.51 23.50 1.55
N GLY A 44 -1.57 23.67 2.35
CA GLY A 44 -2.78 24.39 1.95
C GLY A 44 -3.88 23.53 1.32
N GLN A 45 -3.69 22.22 1.19
CA GLN A 45 -4.74 21.30 0.73
C GLN A 45 -4.74 20.00 1.54
N THR A 46 -5.92 19.59 2.04
CA THR A 46 -6.18 18.18 2.33
C THR A 46 -6.51 17.49 1.01
N SER A 47 -5.52 17.32 0.15
CA SER A 47 -5.71 16.60 -1.12
C SER A 47 -5.62 15.11 -0.85
N TYR A 48 -6.77 14.44 -0.86
CA TYR A 48 -6.79 12.99 -0.97
C TYR A 48 -6.33 12.59 -2.37
N LEU A 49 -5.40 11.65 -2.45
CA LEU A 49 -5.04 11.03 -3.71
C LEU A 49 -5.98 9.85 -3.95
N TRP A 50 -6.80 9.96 -4.99
CA TRP A 50 -7.70 8.89 -5.42
C TRP A 50 -7.07 8.12 -6.56
N LEU A 51 -6.92 6.82 -6.37
CA LEU A 51 -6.25 5.93 -7.29
C LEU A 51 -7.16 4.77 -7.69
N HIS A 52 -7.02 4.30 -8.94
CA HIS A 52 -7.65 3.07 -9.42
C HIS A 52 -6.72 2.38 -10.43
N ALA A 53 -6.98 1.10 -10.71
CA ALA A 53 -6.27 0.34 -11.73
C ALA A 53 -7.23 -0.44 -12.66
N LYS A 54 -8.50 -0.04 -12.69
CA LYS A 54 -9.58 -0.79 -13.37
C LYS A 54 -9.73 -0.38 -14.82
N ASP A 55 -9.66 -1.35 -15.71
CA ASP A 55 -9.85 -1.19 -17.16
C ASP A 55 -11.17 -0.49 -17.49
N SER A 56 -12.28 -0.91 -16.85
CA SER A 56 -13.60 -0.31 -17.08
C SER A 56 -13.67 1.17 -16.71
N LEU A 57 -12.87 1.62 -15.74
CA LEU A 57 -12.75 3.04 -15.40
C LEU A 57 -11.91 3.80 -16.42
N ARG A 58 -10.86 3.17 -16.97
CA ARG A 58 -10.05 3.75 -18.06
C ARG A 58 -10.88 3.90 -19.34
N ASP A 59 -11.63 2.88 -19.73
CA ASP A 59 -12.54 2.91 -20.88
C ASP A 59 -13.61 4.00 -20.75
N ALA A 60 -14.02 4.29 -19.51
CA ALA A 60 -14.94 5.37 -19.17
C ALA A 60 -14.26 6.75 -19.02
N ASN A 61 -12.96 6.88 -19.34
CA ASN A 61 -12.16 8.10 -19.20
C ASN A 61 -12.15 8.69 -17.77
N VAL A 62 -12.13 7.82 -16.76
CA VAL A 62 -12.06 8.23 -15.35
C VAL A 62 -10.60 8.43 -14.95
N GLY A 63 -10.21 9.68 -14.75
CA GLY A 63 -8.87 10.05 -14.31
C GLY A 63 -7.83 10.10 -15.44
N ALA A 64 -6.56 9.99 -15.05
CA ALA A 64 -5.40 10.00 -15.94
C ALA A 64 -4.31 9.07 -15.36
N PRO A 65 -3.41 8.52 -16.18
CA PRO A 65 -2.32 7.69 -15.67
C PRO A 65 -1.41 8.50 -14.73
N ILE A 66 -0.82 7.84 -13.73
CA ILE A 66 0.14 8.49 -12.82
C ILE A 66 1.43 8.87 -13.56
N ASN A 67 1.88 7.99 -14.46
CA ASN A 67 3.04 8.18 -15.30
C ASN A 67 2.60 8.69 -16.67
N ASP A 68 3.45 9.47 -17.34
CA ASP A 68 3.19 9.97 -18.70
C ASP A 68 3.36 8.89 -19.79
N ASP A 69 3.69 7.65 -19.39
CA ASP A 69 3.79 6.51 -20.31
C ASP A 69 2.41 5.87 -20.55
N ASP A 70 2.10 5.62 -21.83
CA ASP A 70 0.81 5.10 -22.32
C ASP A 70 0.44 3.71 -21.75
N ASP A 71 1.38 3.00 -21.11
CA ASP A 71 1.20 1.66 -20.53
C ASP A 71 0.97 1.66 -19.01
N GLY A 72 0.78 2.83 -18.38
CA GLY A 72 0.59 2.93 -16.93
C GLY A 72 -0.67 2.17 -16.47
N LYS A 73 -0.54 1.21 -15.54
CA LYS A 73 -1.70 0.46 -15.00
C LYS A 73 -2.49 1.25 -13.94
N ILE A 74 -1.84 2.16 -13.23
CA ILE A 74 -2.43 2.91 -12.11
C ILE A 74 -2.77 4.34 -12.55
N TYR A 75 -4.01 4.72 -12.30
CA TYR A 75 -4.59 6.00 -12.65
C TYR A 75 -4.92 6.79 -11.40
N LYS A 76 -4.74 8.11 -11.48
CA LYS A 76 -5.24 9.08 -10.51
C LYS A 76 -6.52 9.72 -11.02
N CYS A 77 -7.50 9.95 -10.16
CA CYS A 77 -8.72 10.67 -10.50
C CYS A 77 -9.06 11.71 -9.42
N SER A 78 -10.06 12.55 -9.67
CA SER A 78 -10.65 13.39 -8.62
C SER A 78 -11.69 12.61 -7.81
N GLN A 79 -12.05 13.15 -6.64
CA GLN A 79 -13.15 12.61 -5.83
C GLN A 79 -14.47 12.65 -6.60
N GLU A 80 -14.72 13.72 -7.35
CA GLU A 80 -15.94 13.92 -8.14
C GLU A 80 -16.05 12.87 -9.25
N GLN A 81 -14.94 12.59 -9.94
CA GLN A 81 -14.89 11.53 -10.96
C GLN A 81 -15.17 10.15 -10.35
N ALA A 82 -14.59 9.86 -9.18
CA ALA A 82 -14.84 8.59 -8.48
C ALA A 82 -16.31 8.46 -8.03
N ILE A 83 -16.88 9.50 -7.42
CA ILE A 83 -18.29 9.53 -7.00
C ILE A 83 -19.20 9.32 -8.22
N GLN A 84 -18.97 10.06 -9.30
CA GLN A 84 -19.76 9.94 -10.52
C GLN A 84 -19.70 8.52 -11.09
N ALA A 85 -18.51 7.92 -11.16
CA ALA A 85 -18.33 6.55 -11.65
C ALA A 85 -19.09 5.51 -10.80
N ILE A 86 -19.16 5.73 -9.48
CA ILE A 86 -19.92 4.88 -8.57
C ILE A 86 -21.44 5.10 -8.75
N GLU A 87 -21.88 6.35 -8.88
CA GLU A 87 -23.29 6.70 -9.07
C GLU A 87 -23.87 6.10 -10.36
N ILE A 88 -23.12 6.15 -11.46
CA ILE A 88 -23.55 5.58 -12.75
C ILE A 88 -23.34 4.05 -12.83
N GLY A 89 -22.81 3.42 -11.78
CA GLY A 89 -22.62 1.98 -11.68
C GLY A 89 -21.46 1.41 -12.51
N VAL A 90 -20.52 2.25 -12.95
CA VAL A 90 -19.31 1.82 -13.69
C VAL A 90 -18.23 1.27 -12.75
N ALA A 91 -18.27 1.67 -11.47
CA ALA A 91 -17.36 1.16 -10.45
C ALA A 91 -18.02 0.94 -9.09
N ALA A 92 -17.43 0.03 -8.31
CA ALA A 92 -17.71 -0.12 -6.90
C ALA A 92 -16.83 0.84 -6.07
N PRO A 93 -17.25 1.22 -4.84
CA PRO A 93 -16.39 2.01 -3.94
C PRO A 93 -15.03 1.35 -3.66
N THR A 94 -14.98 0.02 -3.65
CA THR A 94 -13.77 -0.79 -3.45
C THR A 94 -12.81 -0.76 -4.64
N ASP A 95 -13.25 -0.26 -5.80
CA ASP A 95 -12.37 -0.11 -6.96
C ASP A 95 -11.36 1.04 -6.79
N PHE A 96 -11.56 1.90 -5.79
CA PHE A 96 -10.72 3.06 -5.50
C PHE A 96 -9.88 2.87 -4.23
N LEU A 97 -8.61 3.28 -4.30
CA LEU A 97 -7.77 3.49 -3.13
C LEU A 97 -7.67 4.99 -2.85
N VAL A 98 -7.88 5.37 -1.59
CA VAL A 98 -7.79 6.77 -1.16
C VAL A 98 -6.63 6.90 -0.20
N VAL A 99 -5.71 7.81 -0.51
CA VAL A 99 -4.48 8.01 0.25
C VAL A 99 -4.38 9.45 0.75
N THR A 100 -3.90 9.62 1.98
CA THR A 100 -3.54 10.92 2.55
C THR A 100 -2.05 10.98 2.87
N GLY A 101 -1.45 12.13 2.56
CA GLY A 101 -0.02 12.33 2.74
C GLY A 101 0.83 11.63 1.69
N ILE A 102 2.10 12.01 1.63
CA ILE A 102 3.10 11.46 0.71
C ILE A 102 4.40 11.20 1.46
N SER A 103 5.18 10.27 0.92
CA SER A 103 6.56 10.01 1.32
C SER A 103 7.49 10.68 0.31
N CYS A 104 8.56 11.26 0.80
CA CYS A 104 9.52 12.03 0.00
C CYS A 104 10.92 11.49 0.23
N TRP A 105 11.62 11.18 -0.85
CA TRP A 105 13.03 10.77 -0.85
C TRP A 105 13.89 11.91 -1.43
N THR A 106 14.84 12.36 -0.62
CA THR A 106 15.85 13.35 -1.01
C THR A 106 17.08 12.64 -1.61
N SER A 107 18.04 13.40 -2.14
CA SER A 107 19.39 12.96 -2.58
C SER A 107 19.49 11.53 -3.16
N GLY A 108 19.45 11.39 -4.48
CA GLY A 108 19.45 10.07 -5.16
C GLY A 108 18.04 9.48 -5.32
N GLY A 109 17.11 9.82 -4.41
CA GLY A 109 15.70 9.47 -4.54
C GLY A 109 15.46 7.97 -4.43
N MET A 110 14.29 7.52 -4.90
CA MET A 110 13.90 6.10 -4.80
C MET A 110 14.87 5.16 -5.54
N GLN A 111 15.57 5.65 -6.57
CA GLN A 111 16.53 4.82 -7.31
C GLN A 111 17.72 4.37 -6.44
N THR A 112 18.18 5.24 -5.53
CA THR A 112 19.26 4.87 -4.59
C THR A 112 18.79 3.79 -3.63
N GLU A 113 17.59 3.94 -3.07
CA GLU A 113 17.01 2.95 -2.16
C GLU A 113 16.83 1.58 -2.83
N VAL A 114 16.44 1.55 -4.11
CA VAL A 114 16.37 0.32 -4.91
C VAL A 114 17.76 -0.26 -5.14
N SER A 115 18.76 0.57 -5.49
CA SER A 115 20.13 0.10 -5.73
C SER A 115 20.83 -0.42 -4.47
N GLU A 116 20.42 0.05 -3.29
CA GLU A 116 20.89 -0.41 -1.98
C GLU A 116 20.13 -1.63 -1.46
N GLY A 117 19.16 -2.15 -2.22
CA GLY A 117 18.37 -3.32 -1.83
C GLY A 117 17.32 -3.05 -0.74
N LEU A 118 16.99 -1.78 -0.49
CA LEU A 118 15.98 -1.39 0.51
C LEU A 118 14.55 -1.46 -0.05
N PHE A 119 14.40 -1.39 -1.38
CA PHE A 119 13.14 -1.51 -2.08
C PHE A 119 13.28 -2.37 -3.33
N GLU A 120 12.22 -3.10 -3.66
CA GLU A 120 12.11 -3.87 -4.89
C GLU A 120 11.11 -3.22 -5.84
N VAL A 121 11.44 -3.24 -7.14
CA VAL A 121 10.52 -2.79 -8.18
C VAL A 121 9.57 -3.93 -8.52
N VAL A 122 8.29 -3.74 -8.23
CA VAL A 122 7.25 -4.70 -8.61
C VAL A 122 7.16 -4.77 -10.14
N PRO A 123 7.35 -5.95 -10.76
CA PRO A 123 7.20 -6.06 -12.21
C PRO A 123 5.75 -5.80 -12.65
N THR A 124 5.57 -5.23 -13.83
CA THR A 124 4.26 -4.81 -14.36
C THR A 124 3.20 -5.92 -14.36
N ASP A 125 3.63 -7.17 -14.54
CA ASP A 125 2.76 -8.35 -14.56
C ASP A 125 2.16 -8.68 -13.18
N TYR A 126 2.80 -8.23 -12.10
CA TYR A 126 2.33 -8.46 -10.72
C TYR A 126 1.46 -7.31 -10.18
N VAL A 127 1.42 -6.16 -10.85
CA VAL A 127 0.70 -4.97 -10.37
C VAL A 127 -0.77 -5.26 -10.09
N ASP A 128 -1.46 -6.00 -10.97
CA ASP A 128 -2.89 -6.31 -10.79
C ASP A 128 -3.13 -7.23 -9.59
N ARG A 129 -2.20 -8.14 -9.33
CA ARG A 129 -2.23 -9.04 -8.16
C ARG A 129 -2.03 -8.26 -6.86
N VAL A 130 -1.02 -7.38 -6.82
CA VAL A 130 -0.77 -6.49 -5.68
C VAL A 130 -1.97 -5.59 -5.44
N TRP A 131 -2.50 -4.98 -6.51
CA TRP A 131 -3.64 -4.08 -6.43
C TRP A 131 -4.88 -4.77 -5.85
N SER A 132 -5.17 -5.98 -6.34
CA SER A 132 -6.27 -6.80 -5.84
C SER A 132 -6.12 -7.10 -4.36
N ALA A 133 -4.92 -7.44 -3.89
CA ALA A 133 -4.64 -7.67 -2.47
C ALA A 133 -4.88 -6.40 -1.63
N LEU A 134 -4.39 -5.24 -2.08
CA LEU A 134 -4.58 -3.95 -1.41
C LEU A 134 -6.05 -3.54 -1.27
N GLN A 135 -6.89 -3.90 -2.25
CA GLN A 135 -8.33 -3.58 -2.25
C GLN A 135 -9.12 -4.38 -1.20
N THR A 136 -8.59 -5.49 -0.70
CA THR A 136 -9.26 -6.28 0.36
C THR A 136 -9.13 -5.66 1.75
N GLN A 137 -8.28 -4.64 1.89
CA GLN A 137 -8.04 -3.98 3.17
C GLN A 137 -9.22 -3.10 3.59
N GLU A 138 -9.69 -3.32 4.82
CA GLU A 138 -10.78 -2.57 5.46
C GLU A 138 -10.24 -1.37 6.26
N VAL A 139 -11.15 -0.52 6.75
CA VAL A 139 -10.81 0.51 7.76
C VAL A 139 -10.23 -0.18 9.00
N LEU A 140 -9.08 0.28 9.47
CA LEU A 140 -8.39 -0.30 10.62
C LEU A 140 -9.20 -0.07 11.90
N ASN A 141 -9.30 -1.10 12.74
CA ASN A 141 -9.95 -1.00 14.04
C ASN A 141 -9.30 -1.97 15.03
N HIS A 142 -9.75 -1.93 16.27
CA HIS A 142 -9.20 -2.74 17.36
C HIS A 142 -9.35 -4.25 17.16
N THR A 143 -10.31 -4.69 16.36
CA THR A 143 -10.60 -6.12 16.17
C THR A 143 -9.94 -6.70 14.92
N ASN A 144 -9.54 -5.87 13.95
CA ASN A 144 -8.98 -6.33 12.69
C ASN A 144 -7.47 -6.07 12.51
N ILE A 145 -6.75 -5.56 13.51
CA ILE A 145 -5.30 -5.25 13.38
C ILE A 145 -4.47 -6.45 12.88
N MET A 146 -4.69 -7.65 13.42
CA MET A 146 -3.94 -8.84 13.00
C MET A 146 -4.28 -9.26 11.57
N LYS A 147 -5.56 -9.18 11.19
CA LYS A 147 -6.00 -9.40 9.81
C LYS A 147 -5.37 -8.37 8.88
N HIS A 148 -5.31 -7.10 9.29
CA HIS A 148 -4.71 -6.03 8.51
C HIS A 148 -3.22 -6.25 8.26
N LEU A 149 -2.45 -6.65 9.29
CA LEU A 149 -1.04 -7.01 9.14
C LEU A 149 -0.83 -8.21 8.21
N ALA A 150 -1.72 -9.22 8.26
CA ALA A 150 -1.67 -10.33 7.32
C ALA A 150 -1.92 -9.87 5.87
N LEU A 151 -2.90 -8.99 5.64
CA LEU A 151 -3.17 -8.42 4.31
C LEU A 151 -2.02 -7.53 3.79
N ILE A 152 -1.32 -6.82 4.67
CA ILE A 152 -0.09 -6.09 4.32
C ILE A 152 0.95 -7.05 3.76
N LYS A 153 1.20 -8.17 4.44
CA LYS A 153 2.15 -9.20 4.00
C LYS A 153 1.69 -9.89 2.72
N GLU A 154 0.40 -10.13 2.56
CA GLU A 154 -0.17 -10.70 1.34
C GLU A 154 0.05 -9.78 0.14
N ALA A 155 -0.18 -8.48 0.29
CA ALA A 155 0.10 -7.50 -0.77
C ALA A 155 1.59 -7.42 -1.13
N TRP A 156 2.49 -7.56 -0.14
CA TRP A 156 3.92 -7.66 -0.38
C TRP A 156 4.27 -8.92 -1.20
N LYS A 157 3.83 -10.10 -0.74
CA LYS A 157 4.06 -11.38 -1.42
C LYS A 157 3.46 -11.43 -2.84
N ALA A 158 2.37 -10.70 -3.07
CA ALA A 158 1.77 -10.55 -4.38
C ALA A 158 2.65 -9.82 -5.39
N GLY A 159 3.61 -8.99 -4.93
CA GLY A 159 4.51 -8.19 -5.76
C GLY A 159 5.64 -8.97 -6.43
N GLY A 160 5.80 -10.24 -6.06
CA GLY A 160 6.79 -11.14 -6.65
C GLY A 160 8.10 -11.16 -5.88
N ASN A 161 8.16 -12.02 -4.85
CA ASN A 161 9.30 -12.90 -4.53
C ASN A 161 8.88 -13.79 -3.34
N SER A 162 8.15 -14.87 -3.62
CA SER A 162 7.93 -15.97 -2.66
C SER A 162 7.68 -17.30 -3.38
N GLU A 163 8.42 -17.52 -4.47
CA GLU A 163 8.89 -18.86 -4.83
C GLU A 163 10.38 -18.82 -4.47
N ASP A 164 10.83 -19.38 -3.35
CA ASP A 164 11.15 -20.82 -3.26
C ASP A 164 11.67 -21.40 -4.59
N ASN A 165 12.60 -20.70 -5.24
CA ASN A 165 13.50 -21.35 -6.18
C ASN A 165 14.48 -22.22 -5.38
N GLN A 166 14.06 -23.45 -5.08
CA GLN A 166 14.94 -24.57 -4.76
C GLN A 166 15.84 -24.95 -5.95
N ASN A 167 16.64 -24.01 -6.43
CA ASN A 167 17.74 -24.29 -7.34
C ASN A 167 19.01 -23.69 -6.72
N GLU A 168 19.67 -24.54 -5.93
CA GLU A 168 21.08 -24.44 -5.60
C GLU A 168 21.90 -24.20 -6.88
N THR A 169 22.19 -22.94 -7.20
CA THR A 169 23.34 -22.62 -8.03
C THR A 169 24.45 -22.11 -7.12
N ASN A 170 25.41 -23.00 -6.86
CA ASN A 170 26.72 -22.72 -6.30
C ASN A 170 27.33 -21.45 -6.93
N ILE A 171 27.26 -20.33 -6.22
CA ILE A 171 28.09 -19.15 -6.48
C ILE A 171 29.07 -19.05 -5.30
N PRO A 172 30.39 -18.90 -5.54
CA PRO A 172 31.37 -18.85 -4.46
C PRO A 172 31.17 -17.57 -3.65
N VAL A 173 30.95 -17.74 -2.35
CA VAL A 173 30.86 -16.69 -1.33
C VAL A 173 32.15 -15.87 -1.32
N THR A 174 32.08 -14.61 -1.72
CA THR A 174 33.10 -13.61 -1.38
C THR A 174 32.76 -13.04 -0.01
N ASP A 175 33.56 -13.43 0.99
CA ASP A 175 33.57 -12.88 2.34
C ASP A 175 33.74 -11.35 2.29
N GLY A 176 32.69 -10.61 2.64
CA GLY A 176 32.73 -9.15 2.64
C GLY A 176 31.41 -8.49 3.01
N ILE A 177 30.97 -8.66 4.25
CA ILE A 177 30.09 -7.75 5.01
C ILE A 177 28.91 -7.16 4.19
N GLY A 178 27.77 -7.85 4.19
CA GLY A 178 26.47 -7.17 4.07
C GLY A 178 25.57 -7.49 2.88
N GLU A 179 25.63 -8.69 2.28
CA GLU A 179 24.62 -9.15 1.32
C GLU A 179 24.18 -10.57 1.67
N GLY A 180 22.92 -10.74 2.07
CA GLY A 180 22.38 -12.05 2.47
C GLY A 180 21.23 -11.99 3.48
N PHE A 181 20.33 -11.00 3.39
CA PHE A 181 19.04 -11.08 4.09
C PHE A 181 18.17 -12.08 3.33
N ASP A 182 18.34 -13.37 3.64
CA ASP A 182 17.39 -14.40 3.27
C ASP A 182 16.11 -14.16 4.10
N GLU A 183 14.91 -14.28 3.54
CA GLU A 183 13.68 -14.15 4.36
C GLU A 183 13.54 -15.29 5.40
N ASP A 184 14.36 -16.33 5.28
CA ASP A 184 14.61 -17.39 6.27
C ASP A 184 15.77 -17.08 7.24
N ASP A 185 16.22 -15.82 7.32
CA ASP A 185 17.32 -15.41 8.19
C ASP A 185 16.99 -15.76 9.66
N GLU A 186 17.62 -16.85 10.13
CA GLU A 186 17.67 -17.23 11.53
C GLU A 186 18.55 -16.30 12.35
N SER A 187 18.89 -15.10 11.84
CA SER A 187 19.60 -14.09 12.58
C SER A 187 18.91 -13.85 13.92
N LEU A 188 19.65 -14.23 14.95
CA LEU A 188 19.30 -13.98 16.32
C LEU A 188 19.87 -12.63 16.70
N VAL A 189 19.12 -11.89 17.52
CA VAL A 189 19.70 -10.73 18.19
C VAL A 189 20.87 -11.20 19.04
N HIS A 190 22.00 -10.47 18.98
CA HIS A 190 23.22 -10.82 19.70
C HIS A 190 22.91 -11.10 21.19
N ASN A 191 23.19 -12.34 21.63
CA ASN A 191 22.90 -12.88 22.97
C ASN A 191 21.40 -13.03 23.31
N SER A 192 20.54 -13.32 22.33
CA SER A 192 19.11 -13.56 22.51
C SER A 192 18.63 -14.69 21.60
N ASP A 193 17.59 -15.42 22.01
CA ASP A 193 16.93 -16.43 21.17
C ASP A 193 15.82 -15.83 20.29
N VAL A 194 15.77 -14.50 20.18
CA VAL A 194 14.74 -13.79 19.40
C VAL A 194 15.24 -13.57 17.97
N LYS A 195 14.49 -14.09 17.00
CA LYS A 195 14.69 -13.85 15.56
C LYS A 195 14.48 -12.38 15.21
N VAL A 196 15.33 -11.80 14.38
CA VAL A 196 15.22 -10.41 13.91
C VAL A 196 13.90 -10.16 13.19
N SER A 197 13.43 -11.12 12.38
CA SER A 197 12.13 -11.06 11.71
C SER A 197 10.96 -10.83 12.66
N LYS A 198 10.98 -11.48 13.83
CA LYS A 198 9.98 -11.27 14.88
C LYS A 198 10.01 -9.84 15.43
N LEU A 199 11.19 -9.26 15.61
CA LEU A 199 11.31 -7.87 16.08
C LEU A 199 10.81 -6.87 15.05
N SER A 200 11.06 -7.12 13.77
CA SER A 200 10.50 -6.30 12.69
C SER A 200 8.97 -6.34 12.70
N ASP A 201 8.39 -7.54 12.81
CA ASP A 201 6.94 -7.73 12.92
C ASP A 201 6.33 -7.04 14.15
N ASP A 202 6.97 -7.18 15.31
CA ASP A 202 6.53 -6.55 16.57
C ASP A 202 6.65 -5.02 16.48
N ALA A 203 7.72 -4.50 15.86
CA ALA A 203 7.90 -3.07 15.62
C ALA A 203 6.82 -2.52 14.66
N LEU A 204 6.53 -3.21 13.56
CA LEU A 204 5.48 -2.84 12.62
C LEU A 204 4.10 -2.85 13.30
N ARG A 205 3.79 -3.91 14.05
CA ARG A 205 2.53 -4.00 14.82
C ARG A 205 2.41 -2.85 15.81
N SER A 206 3.48 -2.55 16.55
CA SER A 206 3.52 -1.45 17.51
C SER A 206 3.33 -0.08 16.85
N TRP A 207 3.97 0.13 15.71
CA TRP A 207 3.82 1.34 14.93
C TRP A 207 2.39 1.51 14.41
N VAL A 208 1.81 0.47 13.79
CA VAL A 208 0.43 0.50 13.29
C VAL A 208 -0.57 0.75 14.43
N ALA A 209 -0.43 0.04 15.54
CA ALA A 209 -1.28 0.20 16.71
C ALA A 209 -1.21 1.64 17.27
N THR A 210 -0.02 2.22 17.33
CA THR A 210 0.20 3.56 17.89
C THR A 210 -0.27 4.65 16.95
N PHE A 211 0.18 4.65 15.70
CA PHE A 211 0.06 5.80 14.80
C PHE A 211 -1.17 5.73 13.88
N LEU A 212 -1.62 4.53 13.49
CA LEU A 212 -2.78 4.39 12.61
C LEU A 212 -4.07 4.13 13.39
N LEU A 213 -3.98 3.45 14.53
CA LEU A 213 -5.14 3.12 15.37
C LEU A 213 -5.28 4.00 16.62
N GLY A 214 -4.21 4.61 17.11
CA GLY A 214 -4.24 5.38 18.36
C GLY A 214 -4.39 4.51 19.62
N ALA A 215 -4.01 3.23 19.52
CA ALA A 215 -4.16 2.21 20.55
C ALA A 215 -2.80 1.54 20.87
N PRO A 216 -1.83 2.27 21.45
CA PRO A 216 -0.46 1.79 21.64
C PRO A 216 -0.37 0.50 22.49
N THR A 217 -1.36 0.25 23.35
CA THR A 217 -1.43 -0.97 24.17
C THR A 217 -1.63 -2.25 23.35
N LEU A 218 -2.13 -2.16 22.12
CA LEU A 218 -2.26 -3.30 21.20
C LEU A 218 -0.96 -3.64 20.47
N GLY A 219 0.05 -2.77 20.59
CA GLY A 219 1.38 -2.92 20.01
C GLY A 219 2.39 -3.69 20.85
N ALA A 220 2.04 -3.98 22.11
CA ALA A 220 2.87 -4.72 23.06
C ALA A 220 2.65 -6.25 22.99
#